data_AF-A0AAV1L153-F1
#
_entry.id   AF-A0AAV1L153-F1
#
_cell.length_a   1.000
_cell.length_b   1.000
_cell.length_c   1.000
_cell.angle_alpha   90.00
_cell.angle_beta   90.00
_cell.angle_gamma   90.00
#
_symmetry.space_group_name_H-M   'P 1'
#
loop_
_entity.id
_entity.type
_entity.pdbx_description
1 polymer ?
#
loop_
_entity_poly.entity_id
_entity_poly.type
_entity_poly.pdbx_seq_one_letter_code
_entity_poly.pdbx_strand_id
1 'polypeptide(L)'
;MEQYSIEQRAQIVEFYFSNQRSIVLTQRAYRRFFNVRVGPSESTINHLVANFRQQGAVRNLPGAGRRRTVHTDDNIELVQRSIREYGETSTRRRSTQLGLSRASLQRTLHTLGMFPYKIQLVQELKPTEYQQRLDYAVMENVLERARICEAENGHHLRDIIFHN
;
A
#
# COMPACT_ATOMS: atom_id res chain seq x y z
N MET A 1 -6.74 14.15 27.30
CA MET A 1 -6.88 12.92 28.11
C MET A 1 -5.48 12.43 28.42
N GLU A 2 -5.17 12.12 29.68
CA GLU A 2 -3.91 11.47 30.02
C GLU A 2 -3.82 10.12 29.31
N GLN A 3 -2.76 9.91 28.52
CA GLN A 3 -2.56 8.67 27.79
C GLN A 3 -1.81 7.69 28.70
N TYR A 4 -2.52 6.72 29.26
CA TYR A 4 -1.91 5.61 29.99
C TYR A 4 -1.23 4.64 29.02
N SER A 5 -0.02 4.18 29.37
CA SER A 5 0.66 3.12 28.61
C SER A 5 -0.11 1.80 28.68
N ILE A 6 0.17 0.86 27.77
CA ILE A 6 -0.49 -0.46 27.78
C ILE A 6 -0.24 -1.18 29.12
N GLU A 7 0.97 -1.08 29.66
CA GLU A 7 1.35 -1.65 30.95
C GLU A 7 0.57 -1.02 32.11
N GLN A 8 0.49 0.30 32.14
CA GLN A 8 -0.29 1.02 33.16
C GLN A 8 -1.76 0.61 33.13
N ARG A 9 -2.33 0.48 31.94
CA ARG A 9 -3.74 0.06 31.78
C ARG A 9 -3.95 -1.39 32.23
N ALA A 10 -3.01 -2.28 31.94
CA ALA A 10 -3.08 -3.67 32.38
C ALA A 10 -3.06 -3.74 33.91
N GLN A 11 -2.15 -3.00 34.54
CA GLN A 11 -2.06 -2.87 36.00
C GLN A 11 -3.34 -2.28 36.62
N ILE A 12 -3.97 -1.29 35.97
CA ILE A 12 -5.25 -0.74 36.44
C ILE A 12 -6.34 -1.81 36.47
N VAL A 13 -6.44 -2.63 35.42
CA VAL A 13 -7.42 -3.72 35.34
C VAL A 13 -7.12 -4.78 36.41
N GLU A 14 -5.85 -5.14 36.60
CA GLU A 14 -5.42 -6.08 37.64
C GLU A 14 -5.78 -5.59 39.04
N PHE A 15 -5.42 -4.35 39.39
CA PHE A 15 -5.78 -3.75 40.67
C PHE A 15 -7.29 -3.67 40.88
N TYR A 16 -8.07 -3.44 39.83
CA TYR A 16 -9.52 -3.40 39.95
C TYR A 16 -10.10 -4.75 40.39
N PHE A 17 -9.63 -5.85 39.80
CA PHE A 17 -10.09 -7.18 40.20
C PHE A 17 -9.56 -7.60 41.56
N SER A 18 -8.28 -7.34 41.87
CA SER A 18 -7.66 -7.67 43.15
C SER A 18 -8.29 -6.91 44.33
N ASN A 19 -8.75 -5.68 44.11
CA ASN A 19 -9.39 -4.84 45.13
C ASN A 19 -10.92 -4.97 45.15
N GLN A 20 -11.46 -6.15 44.83
CA GLN A 20 -12.90 -6.44 44.89
C GLN A 20 -13.76 -5.45 44.10
N ARG A 21 -13.25 -4.94 42.96
CA ARG A 21 -13.94 -4.00 42.07
C ARG A 21 -14.17 -2.61 42.67
N SER A 22 -13.42 -2.25 43.72
CA SER A 22 -13.48 -0.92 44.34
C SER A 22 -12.60 0.09 43.60
N ILE A 23 -13.22 1.14 43.07
CA ILE A 23 -12.53 2.22 42.32
C ILE A 23 -11.52 2.95 43.23
N VAL A 24 -11.93 3.29 44.46
CA VAL A 24 -11.08 4.05 45.39
C VAL A 24 -9.84 3.25 45.79
N LEU A 25 -10.00 1.95 46.07
CA LEU A 25 -8.87 1.08 46.39
C LEU A 25 -7.94 0.90 45.19
N THR A 26 -8.51 0.77 43.98
CA THR A 26 -7.75 0.69 42.73
C THR A 26 -6.89 1.94 42.52
N GLN A 27 -7.45 3.14 42.72
CA GLN A 27 -6.70 4.39 42.63
C GLN A 27 -5.58 4.49 43.67
N ARG A 28 -5.84 4.08 44.91
CA ARG A 28 -4.83 4.07 45.98
C ARG A 28 -3.70 3.08 45.68
N ALA A 29 -4.04 1.87 45.25
CA ALA A 29 -3.08 0.84 44.85
C ALA A 29 -2.21 1.31 43.69
N TYR A 30 -2.83 1.92 42.66
CA TYR A 30 -2.11 2.49 41.52
C TYR A 30 -1.11 3.58 41.94
N ARG A 31 -1.56 4.55 42.76
CA ARG A 31 -0.68 5.63 43.27
C ARG A 31 0.50 5.07 44.06
N ARG A 32 0.26 4.04 44.89
CA ARG A 32 1.29 3.38 45.68
C ARG A 32 2.27 2.60 44.81
N PHE A 33 1.79 1.87 43.82
CA PHE A 33 2.61 1.03 42.94
C PHE A 33 3.50 1.85 42.01
N PHE A 34 2.93 2.87 41.35
CA PHE A 34 3.67 3.73 40.43
C PHE A 34 4.33 4.95 41.10
N ASN A 35 4.16 5.13 42.42
CA ASN A 35 4.65 6.27 43.19
C ASN A 35 4.25 7.63 42.57
N VAL A 36 2.98 7.77 42.22
CA VAL A 36 2.43 8.97 41.56
C VAL A 36 1.39 9.66 42.42
N ARG A 37 1.35 11.00 42.35
CA ARG A 37 0.36 11.82 43.07
C ARG A 37 -1.05 11.67 42.51
N VAL A 38 -1.17 11.57 41.19
CA VAL A 38 -2.43 11.48 40.47
C VAL A 38 -2.65 10.04 40.01
N GLY A 39 -3.84 9.52 40.24
CA GLY A 39 -4.26 8.19 39.77
C GLY A 39 -5.33 8.31 38.70
N PRO A 40 -5.66 7.21 38.01
CA PRO A 40 -6.67 7.20 36.96
C PRO A 40 -8.04 7.67 37.46
N SER A 41 -8.74 8.43 36.62
CA SER A 41 -10.11 8.82 36.91
C SER A 41 -11.03 7.60 36.98
N GLU A 42 -12.13 7.72 37.72
CA GLU A 42 -13.17 6.69 37.78
C GLU A 42 -13.67 6.33 36.36
N SER A 43 -13.93 7.33 35.52
CA SER A 43 -14.36 7.15 34.14
C SER A 43 -13.36 6.35 33.30
N THR A 44 -12.07 6.52 33.55
CA THR A 44 -11.00 5.78 32.86
C THR A 44 -10.98 4.33 33.32
N ILE A 45 -11.05 4.08 34.63
CA ILE A 45 -11.09 2.72 35.20
C ILE A 45 -12.30 1.97 34.64
N ASN A 46 -13.48 2.58 34.67
CA ASN A 46 -14.71 1.97 34.17
C ASN A 46 -14.64 1.67 32.66
N HIS A 47 -14.13 2.60 31.84
CA HIS A 47 -13.94 2.34 30.40
C HIS A 47 -12.94 1.21 30.14
N LEU A 48 -11.83 1.16 30.87
CA LEU A 48 -10.82 0.11 30.70
C LEU A 48 -11.40 -1.26 31.05
N VAL A 49 -12.12 -1.36 32.16
CA VAL A 49 -12.75 -2.62 32.59
C VAL A 49 -13.86 -3.03 31.63
N ALA A 50 -14.68 -2.08 31.13
CA ALA A 50 -15.73 -2.37 30.16
C ALA A 50 -15.14 -2.90 28.84
N ASN A 51 -14.14 -2.21 28.29
CA ASN A 51 -13.45 -2.66 27.07
C ASN A 51 -12.78 -4.03 27.28
N PHE A 52 -12.15 -4.24 28.43
CA PHE A 52 -11.53 -5.52 28.78
C PHE A 52 -12.57 -6.65 28.87
N ARG A 53 -13.72 -6.43 29.50
CA ARG A 53 -14.80 -7.44 29.57
C ARG A 53 -15.40 -7.76 28.20
N GLN A 54 -15.51 -6.78 27.32
CA GLN A 54 -16.09 -6.97 25.99
C GLN A 54 -15.14 -7.68 25.02
N GLN A 55 -13.83 -7.38 25.08
CA GLN A 55 -12.87 -7.79 24.04
C GLN A 55 -11.72 -8.66 24.56
N GLY A 56 -11.52 -8.75 25.87
CA GLY A 56 -10.39 -9.46 26.50
C GLY A 56 -9.05 -8.74 26.37
N ALA A 57 -9.02 -7.53 25.81
CA ALA A 57 -7.80 -6.79 25.53
C ALA A 57 -7.80 -5.40 26.19
N VAL A 58 -6.60 -4.95 26.55
CA VAL A 58 -6.37 -3.63 27.16
C VAL A 58 -5.85 -2.60 26.13
N ARG A 59 -5.60 -3.03 24.88
CA ARG A 59 -5.14 -2.15 23.81
C ARG A 59 -6.25 -1.17 23.40
N ASN A 60 -5.86 -0.02 22.83
CA ASN A 60 -6.83 0.84 22.16
C ASN A 60 -7.47 0.08 21.01
N LEU A 61 -8.77 0.24 20.85
CA LEU A 61 -9.43 -0.20 19.62
C LEU A 61 -8.80 0.57 18.45
N PRO A 62 -8.59 -0.10 17.30
CA PRO A 62 -8.35 0.64 16.08
C PRO A 62 -9.53 1.60 15.91
N GLY A 63 -9.25 2.90 15.97
CA GLY A 63 -10.27 3.89 15.69
C GLY A 63 -10.82 3.65 14.28
N ALA A 64 -12.10 3.96 14.06
CA ALA A 64 -12.71 3.88 12.72
C ALA A 64 -11.97 4.71 11.65
N GLY A 65 -11.00 5.53 12.08
CA GLY A 65 -10.18 6.36 11.21
C GLY A 65 -10.99 7.49 10.61
N ARG A 66 -10.34 8.27 9.74
CA ARG A 66 -11.02 9.27 8.93
C ARG A 66 -11.73 8.57 7.78
N ARG A 67 -13.04 8.74 7.65
CA ARG A 67 -13.81 8.22 6.52
C ARG A 67 -13.22 8.74 5.20
N ARG A 68 -12.97 7.83 4.24
CA ARG A 68 -12.60 8.19 2.87
C ARG A 68 -13.87 8.48 2.08
N THR A 69 -14.10 9.74 1.74
CA THR A 69 -15.34 10.15 1.03
C THR A 69 -15.21 10.14 -0.48
N VAL A 70 -14.00 10.36 -1.01
CA VAL A 70 -13.76 10.48 -2.46
C VAL A 70 -12.85 9.37 -2.99
N HIS A 71 -11.95 8.84 -2.16
CA HIS A 71 -11.10 7.70 -2.52
C HIS A 71 -11.78 6.40 -2.07
N THR A 72 -12.88 6.08 -2.76
CA THR A 72 -13.67 4.85 -2.61
C THR A 72 -13.29 3.86 -3.71
N ASP A 73 -13.52 2.58 -3.49
CA ASP A 73 -13.19 1.53 -4.46
C ASP A 73 -13.92 1.75 -5.80
N ASP A 74 -15.18 2.21 -5.76
CA ASP A 74 -15.96 2.58 -6.95
C ASP A 74 -15.27 3.66 -7.79
N ASN A 75 -14.75 4.70 -7.12
CA ASN A 75 -14.05 5.79 -7.81
C ASN A 75 -12.70 5.32 -8.36
N ILE A 76 -12.02 4.38 -7.69
CA ILE A 76 -10.79 3.79 -8.18
C ILE A 76 -11.07 2.99 -9.46
N GLU A 77 -12.11 2.15 -9.45
CA GLU A 77 -12.50 1.36 -10.62
C GLU A 77 -12.91 2.24 -11.80
N LEU A 78 -13.69 3.28 -11.54
CA LEU A 78 -14.13 4.24 -12.53
C LEU A 78 -12.95 4.98 -13.18
N VAL A 79 -11.96 5.40 -12.38
CA VAL A 79 -10.71 5.98 -12.90
C VAL A 79 -9.93 4.94 -13.72
N GLN A 80 -9.82 3.70 -13.24
CA GLN A 80 -9.09 2.64 -13.93
C GLN A 80 -9.72 2.31 -15.29
N ARG A 81 -11.04 2.22 -15.37
CA ARG A 81 -11.80 2.02 -16.61
C ARG A 81 -11.55 3.15 -17.60
N SER A 82 -11.65 4.38 -17.13
CA SER A 82 -11.41 5.57 -17.95
C SER A 82 -9.99 5.58 -18.53
N ILE A 83 -8.98 5.08 -17.81
CA ILE A 83 -7.60 4.99 -18.29
C ILE A 83 -7.46 3.91 -19.37
N ARG A 84 -8.13 2.76 -19.22
CA ARG A 84 -8.12 1.68 -20.21
C ARG A 84 -8.78 2.10 -21.52
N GLU A 85 -9.89 2.82 -21.45
CA GLU A 85 -10.63 3.28 -22.64
C GLU A 85 -9.93 4.47 -23.32
N TYR A 86 -9.42 5.42 -22.53
CA TYR A 86 -8.89 6.69 -23.05
C TYR A 86 -7.55 7.05 -22.37
N GLY A 87 -6.49 6.29 -22.66
CA GLY A 87 -5.17 6.44 -22.03
C GLY A 87 -4.52 7.82 -22.18
N GLU A 88 -4.70 8.45 -23.34
CA GLU A 88 -4.07 9.75 -23.69
C GLU A 88 -4.73 10.97 -23.01
N THR A 89 -5.86 10.76 -22.33
CA THR A 89 -6.61 11.86 -21.71
C THR A 89 -5.82 12.49 -20.57
N SER A 90 -5.58 13.80 -20.65
CA SER A 90 -4.89 14.56 -19.61
C SER A 90 -5.60 14.46 -18.25
N THR A 91 -4.82 14.48 -17.17
CA THR A 91 -5.33 14.44 -15.79
C THR A 91 -6.36 15.53 -15.52
N ARG A 92 -6.18 16.73 -16.11
CA ARG A 92 -7.14 17.83 -15.98
C ARG A 92 -8.48 17.49 -16.64
N ARG A 93 -8.48 17.03 -17.90
CA ARG A 93 -9.71 16.68 -18.62
C ARG A 93 -10.43 15.51 -17.95
N ARG A 94 -9.66 14.49 -17.54
CA ARG A 94 -10.18 13.33 -16.82
C ARG A 94 -10.84 13.73 -15.49
N SER A 95 -10.22 14.62 -14.73
CA SER A 95 -10.79 15.16 -13.48
C SER A 95 -12.16 15.81 -13.71
N THR A 96 -12.31 16.60 -14.77
CA THR A 96 -13.61 17.21 -15.14
C THR A 96 -14.63 16.17 -15.58
N GLN A 97 -14.24 15.20 -16.41
CA GLN A 97 -15.16 14.16 -16.92
C GLN A 97 -15.69 13.25 -15.80
N LEU A 98 -14.84 12.92 -14.83
CA LEU A 98 -15.19 12.01 -13.73
C LEU A 98 -15.80 12.75 -12.53
N GLY A 99 -15.89 14.09 -12.57
CA GLY A 99 -16.38 14.89 -11.44
C GLY A 99 -15.47 14.85 -10.20
N LEU A 100 -14.21 14.42 -10.35
CA LEU A 100 -13.26 14.27 -9.25
C LEU A 100 -12.38 15.51 -9.14
N SER A 101 -12.01 15.93 -7.93
CA SER A 101 -10.95 16.94 -7.78
C SER A 101 -9.61 16.43 -8.30
N ARG A 102 -8.78 17.31 -8.85
CA ARG A 102 -7.44 16.94 -9.36
C ARG A 102 -6.58 16.22 -8.32
N ALA A 103 -6.64 16.66 -7.06
CA ALA A 103 -5.89 16.03 -5.97
C ALA A 103 -6.39 14.61 -5.68
N SER A 104 -7.70 14.35 -5.75
CA SER A 104 -8.24 13.01 -5.56
C SER A 104 -7.85 12.09 -6.72
N LEU A 105 -7.93 12.59 -7.94
CA LEU A 105 -7.49 11.85 -9.12
C LEU A 105 -6.00 11.49 -9.03
N GLN A 106 -5.15 12.44 -8.61
CA GLN A 106 -3.71 12.18 -8.45
C GLN A 106 -3.41 11.11 -7.38
N ARG A 107 -4.11 11.13 -6.23
CA ARG A 107 -3.98 10.07 -5.21
C ARG A 107 -4.40 8.70 -5.76
N THR A 108 -5.47 8.69 -6.55
CA THR A 108 -5.98 7.46 -7.18
C THR A 108 -4.97 6.93 -8.19
N LEU A 109 -4.41 7.78 -9.05
CA LEU A 109 -3.34 7.41 -9.99
C LEU A 109 -2.12 6.83 -9.28
N HIS A 110 -1.69 7.44 -8.17
CA HIS A 110 -0.61 6.90 -7.33
C HIS A 110 -0.94 5.53 -6.74
N THR A 111 -2.18 5.33 -6.31
CA THR A 111 -2.65 4.03 -5.77
C THR A 111 -2.63 2.95 -6.86
N LEU A 112 -2.97 3.32 -8.09
CA LEU A 112 -2.95 2.45 -9.26
C LEU A 112 -1.53 2.24 -9.84
N GLY A 113 -0.49 2.86 -9.26
CA GLY A 113 0.87 2.78 -9.78
C GLY A 113 1.07 3.48 -11.13
N MET A 114 0.20 4.42 -11.49
CA MET A 114 0.27 5.15 -12.75
C MET A 114 1.16 6.37 -12.61
N PHE A 115 2.28 6.38 -13.33
CA PHE A 115 3.23 7.49 -13.38
C PHE A 115 3.15 8.23 -14.72
N PRO A 116 3.53 9.52 -14.77
CA PRO A 116 3.68 10.22 -16.02
C PRO A 116 4.60 9.45 -16.97
N TYR A 117 4.15 9.25 -18.21
CA TYR A 117 4.96 8.62 -19.24
C TYR A 117 6.17 9.50 -19.58
N LYS A 118 7.35 8.89 -19.76
CA LYS A 118 8.54 9.57 -20.26
C LYS A 118 8.49 9.59 -21.78
N ILE A 119 8.32 10.77 -22.37
CA ILE A 119 8.31 10.94 -23.82
C ILE A 119 9.69 10.55 -24.36
N GLN A 120 9.72 9.53 -25.21
CA GLN A 120 10.89 9.15 -25.99
C GLN A 120 10.68 9.67 -27.42
N LEU A 121 11.59 10.52 -27.87
CA LEU A 121 11.64 10.93 -29.27
C LEU A 121 12.28 9.79 -30.07
N VAL A 122 11.48 9.14 -30.91
CA VAL A 122 11.93 8.09 -31.82
C VAL A 122 11.72 8.55 -33.25
N GLN A 123 12.53 8.02 -34.18
CA GLN A 123 12.28 8.23 -35.60
C GLN A 123 11.00 7.51 -36.01
N GLU A 124 10.20 8.17 -36.85
CA GLU A 124 9.01 7.56 -37.44
C GLU A 124 9.40 6.34 -38.28
N LEU A 125 8.76 5.21 -38.01
CA LEU A 125 8.99 3.97 -38.75
C LEU A 125 8.11 3.95 -40.00
N LYS A 126 8.70 3.88 -41.18
CA LYS A 126 7.91 3.68 -42.40
C LYS A 126 7.39 2.24 -42.47
N PRO A 127 6.26 1.98 -43.14
CA PRO A 127 5.67 0.63 -43.22
C PRO A 127 6.63 -0.46 -43.72
N THR A 128 7.55 -0.13 -44.64
CA THR A 128 8.56 -1.07 -45.17
C THR A 128 9.74 -1.29 -44.23
N GLU A 129 10.04 -0.32 -43.36
CA GLU A 129 11.23 -0.35 -42.49
C GLU A 129 11.06 -1.33 -41.33
N TYR A 130 9.82 -1.64 -40.92
CA TYR A 130 9.58 -2.61 -39.86
C TYR A 130 10.13 -3.99 -40.23
N GLN A 131 9.75 -4.50 -41.41
CA GLN A 131 10.19 -5.82 -41.87
C GLN A 131 11.70 -5.85 -42.08
N GLN A 132 12.27 -4.80 -42.69
CA GLN A 132 13.71 -4.70 -42.93
C GLN A 132 14.52 -4.71 -41.62
N ARG A 133 14.05 -4.01 -40.58
CA ARG A 133 14.70 -3.99 -39.27
C ARG A 133 14.61 -5.34 -38.57
N LEU A 134 13.47 -6.02 -38.70
CA LEU A 134 13.27 -7.35 -38.13
C LEU A 134 14.16 -8.38 -38.82
N ASP A 135 14.18 -8.39 -40.15
CA ASP A 135 15.02 -9.29 -40.94
C ASP A 135 16.51 -9.05 -40.64
N TYR A 136 16.93 -7.78 -40.54
CA TYR A 136 18.30 -7.43 -40.13
C TYR A 136 18.65 -7.98 -38.74
N ALA A 137 17.79 -7.76 -37.73
CA ALA A 137 18.04 -8.21 -36.37
C ALA A 137 18.10 -9.75 -36.26
N VAL A 138 17.21 -10.45 -36.97
CA VAL A 138 17.22 -11.93 -37.02
C VAL A 138 18.49 -12.43 -37.72
N MET A 139 18.84 -11.84 -38.86
CA MET A 139 20.02 -12.23 -39.62
C MET A 139 21.30 -11.99 -38.84
N GLU A 140 21.43 -10.84 -38.18
CA GLU A 140 22.58 -10.53 -37.32
C GLU A 140 22.70 -11.53 -36.16
N ASN A 141 21.58 -11.90 -35.52
CA ASN A 141 21.60 -12.89 -34.44
C ASN A 141 22.05 -14.27 -34.93
N VAL A 142 21.54 -14.73 -36.08
CA VAL A 142 21.93 -16.02 -36.69
C VAL A 142 23.41 -16.02 -37.04
N LEU A 143 23.92 -14.96 -37.67
CA LEU A 143 25.32 -14.83 -38.04
C LEU A 143 26.25 -14.78 -36.82
N GLU A 144 25.84 -14.11 -35.75
CA GLU A 144 26.62 -14.06 -34.50
C GLU A 144 26.71 -15.45 -33.85
N ARG A 145 25.60 -16.18 -33.75
CA ARG A 145 25.63 -17.53 -33.19
C ARG A 145 26.42 -18.51 -34.07
N ALA A 146 26.31 -18.39 -35.40
CA ALA A 146 27.11 -19.20 -36.33
C ALA A 146 28.63 -18.97 -36.12
N ARG A 147 29.06 -17.71 -35.94
CA ARG A 147 30.45 -17.39 -35.61
C ARG A 147 30.92 -18.02 -34.29
N ILE A 148 30.08 -18.00 -33.25
CA ILE A 148 30.39 -18.68 -31.98
C ILE A 148 30.55 -20.19 -32.20
N CYS A 149 29.62 -20.81 -32.94
CA CYS A 149 29.68 -22.23 -33.25
C CYS A 149 30.92 -22.62 -34.06
N GLU A 150 31.36 -21.79 -35.01
CA GLU A 150 32.61 -21.99 -35.74
C GLU A 150 33.84 -21.88 -34.83
N ALA A 151 33.88 -20.88 -33.95
CA ALA A 151 34.97 -20.68 -32.99
C ALA A 151 35.09 -21.84 -31.99
N GLU A 152 33.97 -22.47 -31.65
CA GLU A 152 33.91 -23.60 -30.71
C GLU A 152 33.88 -24.97 -31.42
N ASN A 153 34.33 -25.04 -32.69
CA ASN A 153 34.44 -26.28 -33.47
C ASN A 153 33.13 -27.11 -33.53
N GLY A 154 31.97 -26.45 -33.63
CA GLY A 154 30.66 -27.09 -33.77
C GLY A 154 29.94 -27.35 -32.45
N HIS A 155 30.54 -27.06 -31.30
CA HIS A 155 29.80 -26.97 -30.06
C HIS A 155 28.82 -25.78 -30.16
N HIS A 156 27.57 -25.95 -29.71
CA HIS A 156 26.45 -24.99 -29.83
C HIS A 156 25.66 -24.91 -31.15
N LEU A 157 25.91 -25.78 -32.14
CA LEU A 157 25.10 -25.83 -33.38
C LEU A 157 23.59 -26.02 -33.12
N ARG A 158 23.23 -26.75 -32.05
CA ARG A 158 21.83 -26.99 -31.64
C ARG A 158 21.11 -25.70 -31.24
N ASP A 159 21.83 -24.75 -30.62
CA ASP A 159 21.27 -23.48 -30.13
C ASP A 159 20.98 -22.49 -31.28
N ILE A 160 21.55 -22.73 -32.48
CA ILE A 160 21.31 -21.93 -33.69
C ILE A 160 20.05 -22.42 -34.41
N ILE A 161 19.91 -23.74 -34.56
CA ILE A 161 18.91 -24.37 -35.42
C ILE A 161 17.56 -24.50 -34.71
N PHE A 162 17.57 -24.68 -33.39
CA PHE A 162 16.35 -24.90 -32.60
C PHE A 162 16.24 -23.82 -31.52
N HIS A 163 15.38 -22.83 -31.74
CA HIS A 163 14.89 -21.98 -30.66
C HIS A 163 13.66 -22.64 -30.02
N ASN A 164 13.77 -23.03 -28.75
CA ASN A 164 12.66 -23.03 -27.81
C ASN A 164 12.95 -21.95 -26.76
#